data_AF-A0A523E9A0-F1
#
_entry.id   AF-A0A523E9A0-F1
#
_cell.length_a   1.000
_cell.length_b   1.000
_cell.length_c   1.000
_cell.angle_alpha   90.00
_cell.angle_beta   90.00
_cell.angle_gamma   90.00
#
_symmetry.space_group_name_H-M   'P 1'
#
loop_
_entity.id
_entity.type
_entity.pdbx_description
1 polymer ?
#
loop_
_entity_poly.entity_id
_entity_poly.type
_entity_poly.pdbx_seq_one_letter_code
_entity_poly.pdbx_strand_id
1 'polypeptide(L)'
;MEAGKVDIEPIPFDLLVSTEDVGDEHAVHACENGVEIVVDYSPNAPRHVIGDSGRIRQVLTNLVSNAVKFTKDGHVLISVEKTDAGQKVTIAWQ
;
A
#
# COMPACT_ATOMS: atom_id res chain seq x y z
N MET A 1 7.40 18.52 -17.13
CA MET A 1 7.41 17.92 -15.78
C MET A 1 7.80 19.02 -14.82
N GLU A 2 6.80 19.70 -14.26
CA GLU A 2 7.01 20.75 -13.28
C GLU A 2 7.29 20.07 -11.94
N ALA A 3 8.53 20.14 -11.47
CA ALA A 3 8.84 19.95 -10.05
C ALA A 3 8.35 21.20 -9.28
N GLY A 4 7.04 21.45 -9.36
CA GLY A 4 6.35 22.45 -8.56
C GLY A 4 6.13 21.86 -7.18
N LYS A 5 6.45 22.64 -6.14
CA LYS A 5 6.39 22.27 -4.73
C LYS A 5 5.25 21.27 -4.43
N VAL A 6 5.65 20.09 -3.99
CA VAL A 6 4.75 19.10 -3.44
C VAL A 6 4.41 19.56 -2.03
N ASP A 7 3.23 20.15 -1.86
CA ASP A 7 2.68 20.38 -0.53
C ASP A 7 2.19 19.03 0.02
N ILE A 8 2.76 18.62 1.15
CA ILE A 8 2.33 17.45 1.93
C ILE A 8 1.36 17.96 2.97
N GLU A 9 0.17 17.37 3.05
CA GLU A 9 -0.80 17.71 4.08
C GLU A 9 -0.61 16.81 5.32
N PRO A 10 -0.14 17.32 6.47
CA PRO A 10 0.12 16.48 7.64
C PRO A 10 -1.16 16.30 8.47
N ILE A 11 -1.90 15.23 8.21
CA ILE A 11 -3.13 14.87 8.94
C ILE A 11 -2.97 13.55 9.69
N PRO A 12 -3.64 13.36 10.84
CA PRO A 12 -3.70 12.06 11.49
C PRO A 12 -4.56 11.09 10.68
N PHE A 13 -4.09 9.87 10.45
CA PHE A 13 -4.87 8.82 9.80
C PHE A 13 -4.49 7.41 10.26
N ASP A 14 -5.36 6.44 9.97
CA ASP A 14 -5.15 5.01 10.23
C ASP A 14 -4.49 4.37 9.00
N LEU A 15 -3.21 4.02 9.14
CA LEU A 15 -2.42 3.40 8.07
C LEU A 15 -2.85 1.96 7.79
N LEU A 16 -3.34 1.22 8.79
CA LEU A 16 -3.84 -0.14 8.57
C LEU A 16 -5.07 -0.08 7.69
N VAL A 17 -6.07 0.73 8.06
CA VAL A 17 -7.30 0.90 7.28
C VAL A 17 -6.99 1.38 5.87
N SER A 18 -6.09 2.36 5.73
CA SER A 18 -5.69 2.84 4.39
C SER A 18 -5.01 1.76 3.53
N THR A 19 -4.31 0.82 4.16
CA THR A 19 -3.65 -0.29 3.46
C THR A 19 -4.67 -1.38 3.08
N GLU A 20 -5.56 -1.74 4.00
CA GLU A 20 -6.65 -2.70 3.79
C GLU A 20 -7.59 -2.21 2.68
N ASP A 21 -8.02 -0.94 2.73
CA ASP A 21 -8.89 -0.35 1.71
C ASP A 21 -8.29 -0.47 0.29
N VAL A 22 -6.98 -0.25 0.14
CA VAL A 22 -6.29 -0.40 -1.14
C VAL A 22 -6.22 -1.87 -1.55
N GLY A 23 -5.95 -2.77 -0.60
CA GLY A 23 -5.97 -4.21 -0.84
C GLY A 23 -7.34 -4.67 -1.36
N ASP A 24 -8.42 -4.29 -0.66
CA ASP A 24 -9.79 -4.65 -1.00
C ASP A 24 -10.24 -4.07 -2.35
N GLU A 25 -9.88 -2.81 -2.64
CA GLU A 25 -10.18 -2.17 -3.93
C GLU A 25 -9.57 -2.95 -5.11
N HIS A 26 -8.37 -3.51 -4.92
CA HIS A 26 -7.69 -4.28 -5.97
C HIS A 26 -7.98 -5.78 -5.93
N ALA A 27 -8.51 -6.31 -4.82
CA ALA A 27 -8.77 -7.75 -4.66
C ALA A 27 -9.77 -8.27 -5.69
N VAL A 28 -10.79 -7.47 -6.03
CA VAL A 28 -11.78 -7.82 -7.06
C VAL A 28 -11.09 -8.06 -8.41
N HIS A 29 -10.25 -7.12 -8.85
CA HIS A 29 -9.55 -7.24 -10.12
C HIS A 29 -8.44 -8.29 -10.11
N ALA A 30 -7.75 -8.47 -8.97
CA ALA A 30 -6.77 -9.53 -8.80
C ALA A 30 -7.43 -10.92 -8.92
N CYS A 31 -8.61 -11.11 -8.33
CA CYS A 31 -9.37 -12.35 -8.39
C CYS A 31 -9.75 -12.73 -9.83
N GLU A 32 -10.13 -11.76 -10.67
CA GLU A 32 -10.39 -11.99 -12.11
C GLU A 32 -9.18 -12.56 -12.85
N ASN A 33 -7.97 -12.23 -12.38
CA ASN A 33 -6.70 -12.70 -12.94
C ASN A 33 -6.13 -13.94 -12.22
N GLY A 34 -6.88 -14.52 -11.26
CA GLY A 34 -6.41 -15.66 -10.46
C GLY A 34 -5.29 -15.31 -9.47
N VAL A 35 -5.18 -14.05 -9.09
CA VAL A 35 -4.17 -13.53 -8.16
C VAL A 35 -4.83 -13.18 -6.83
N GLU A 36 -4.21 -13.60 -5.72
CA GLU A 36 -4.64 -13.23 -4.37
C GLU A 36 -3.91 -11.97 -3.88
N ILE A 37 -4.58 -11.12 -3.12
CA ILE A 37 -3.93 -10.01 -2.40
C ILE A 37 -3.90 -10.35 -0.92
N VAL A 38 -2.71 -10.25 -0.34
CA VAL A 38 -2.47 -10.49 1.09
C VAL A 38 -1.93 -9.22 1.72
N VAL A 39 -2.58 -8.76 2.79
CA VAL A 39 -2.10 -7.65 3.62
C VAL A 39 -1.48 -8.23 4.89
N ASP A 40 -0.18 -8.01 5.06
CA ASP A 40 0.57 -8.36 6.27
C ASP A 40 0.99 -7.09 7.00
N TYR A 41 0.31 -6.79 8.11
CA TYR A 41 0.57 -5.59 8.90
C TYR A 41 1.29 -5.97 10.19
N SER A 42 2.55 -5.57 10.31
CA SER A 42 3.37 -5.89 11.47
C SER A 42 2.77 -5.29 12.75
N PRO A 43 2.70 -6.06 13.86
CA PRO A 43 2.25 -5.53 15.15
C PRO A 43 3.17 -4.41 15.70
N ASN A 44 4.39 -4.31 15.18
CA ASN A 44 5.34 -3.26 15.56
C ASN A 44 5.20 -1.99 14.70
N ALA A 45 4.41 -2.01 13.63
CA ALA A 45 4.12 -0.85 12.81
C ALA A 45 3.08 0.07 13.48
N PRO A 46 3.30 1.40 13.51
CA PRO A 46 2.33 2.31 14.10
C PRO A 46 1.10 2.42 13.21
N ARG A 47 -0.06 2.06 13.78
CA ARG A 47 -1.37 2.13 13.14
C ARG A 47 -1.81 3.56 12.85
N HIS A 48 -1.68 4.45 13.84
CA HIS A 48 -2.05 5.86 13.71
C HIS A 48 -0.81 6.70 13.46
N VAL A 49 -0.78 7.41 12.33
CA VAL A 49 0.37 8.20 11.88
C VAL A 49 -0.07 9.60 11.46
N ILE A 50 0.87 10.54 11.38
CA ILE A 50 0.63 11.88 10.84
C ILE A 50 1.33 11.96 9.48
N GLY A 51 0.57 12.29 8.44
CA GLY A 51 1.06 12.42 7.07
C GLY A 51 -0.08 12.67 6.10
N ASP A 52 0.22 12.54 4.81
CA ASP A 52 -0.75 12.77 3.75
C ASP A 52 -1.37 11.43 3.31
N SER A 53 -2.56 11.13 3.83
CA SER A 53 -3.24 9.85 3.59
C SER A 53 -3.60 9.66 2.11
N GLY A 54 -4.00 10.74 1.42
CA GLY A 54 -4.33 10.71 0.00
C GLY A 54 -3.13 10.33 -0.86
N ARG A 55 -1.96 10.92 -0.58
CA ARG A 55 -0.71 10.57 -1.26
C ARG A 55 -0.25 9.16 -0.95
N ILE A 56 -0.32 8.71 0.30
CA ILE A 56 0.03 7.35 0.68
C ILE A 56 -0.86 6.36 -0.07
N ARG A 57 -2.18 6.57 -0.07
CA ARG A 57 -3.13 5.75 -0.82
C ARG A 57 -2.78 5.72 -2.31
N GLN A 58 -2.45 6.85 -2.92
CA GLN A 58 -2.05 6.94 -4.32
C GLN A 58 -0.79 6.12 -4.62
N VAL A 59 0.23 6.19 -3.75
CA VAL A 59 1.46 5.39 -3.90
C VAL A 59 1.14 3.90 -3.80
N LEU A 60 0.38 3.48 -2.79
CA LEU A 60 -0.02 2.08 -2.61
C LEU A 60 -0.82 1.57 -3.81
N THR A 61 -1.84 2.33 -4.25
CA THR A 61 -2.67 1.99 -5.43
C THR A 61 -1.82 1.77 -6.67
N ASN A 62 -0.85 2.65 -6.93
CA ASN A 62 0.04 2.52 -8.09
C ASN A 62 0.94 1.28 -7.99
N LEU A 63 1.44 0.96 -6.81
CA LEU A 63 2.31 -0.21 -6.63
C LEU A 63 1.51 -1.52 -6.69
N VAL A 64 0.36 -1.59 -6.03
CA VAL A 64 -0.51 -2.78 -6.01
C VAL A 64 -1.07 -3.06 -7.40
N SER A 65 -1.61 -2.05 -8.09
CA SER A 65 -2.11 -2.22 -9.47
C SER A 65 -1.02 -2.72 -10.43
N ASN A 66 0.21 -2.24 -10.29
CA ASN A 66 1.34 -2.76 -11.07
C ASN A 66 1.68 -4.21 -10.69
N ALA A 67 1.73 -4.53 -9.41
CA ALA A 67 2.00 -5.89 -8.95
C ALA A 67 0.95 -6.88 -9.49
N VAL A 68 -0.33 -6.56 -9.38
CA VAL A 68 -1.44 -7.37 -9.93
C VAL A 68 -1.32 -7.53 -11.45
N LYS A 69 -1.00 -6.44 -12.18
CA LYS A 69 -0.85 -6.48 -13.64
C LYS A 69 0.29 -7.40 -14.11
N PHE A 70 1.37 -7.53 -13.32
CA PHE A 70 2.57 -8.25 -13.73
C PHE A 70 2.69 -9.66 -13.12
N THR A 71 1.80 -10.02 -12.20
CA THR A 71 1.67 -11.38 -11.66
C THR A 71 0.66 -12.18 -12.46
N LYS A 72 1.09 -13.37 -12.90
CA LYS A 72 0.26 -14.28 -13.71
C LYS A 72 -0.49 -15.29 -12.87
N ASP A 73 0.08 -15.68 -11.75
CA ASP A 73 -0.42 -16.71 -10.85
C ASP A 73 0.23 -16.53 -9.46
N GLY A 74 -0.51 -16.87 -8.39
CA GLY A 74 -0.04 -16.72 -7.01
C GLY A 74 -0.65 -15.52 -6.30
N HIS A 75 0.19 -14.70 -5.64
CA HIS A 75 -0.28 -13.61 -4.80
C HIS A 75 0.60 -12.36 -4.85
N VAL A 76 0.00 -11.23 -4.48
CA VAL A 76 0.65 -9.96 -4.17
C VAL A 76 0.60 -9.76 -2.66
N LEU A 77 1.77 -9.66 -2.03
CA LEU A 77 1.91 -9.37 -0.61
C LEU A 77 2.18 -7.88 -0.39
N ILE A 78 1.33 -7.25 0.43
CA ILE A 78 1.52 -5.90 0.96
C ILE A 78 1.97 -6.02 2.40
N SER A 79 3.27 -5.87 2.67
CA SER A 79 3.84 -5.87 4.02
C SER A 79 4.05 -4.45 4.54
N VAL A 80 3.58 -4.18 5.76
CA VAL A 80 3.83 -2.92 6.47
C VAL A 80 4.63 -3.19 7.74
N GLU A 81 5.85 -2.64 7.80
CA GLU A 81 6.79 -2.86 8.90
C GLU A 81 7.36 -1.54 9.42
N LYS A 82 7.65 -1.47 10.72
CA LYS A 82 8.48 -0.40 11.28
C LYS A 82 9.96 -0.74 11.04
N THR A 83 10.73 0.23 10.58
CA THR A 83 12.18 0.12 10.41
C THR A 83 12.90 1.13 11.29
N ASP A 84 14.20 0.93 11.52
CA ASP A 84 15.02 1.87 12.28
C ASP A 84 15.12 3.26 11.62
N ALA A 85 14.77 3.35 10.33
CA ALA A 85 14.68 4.60 9.57
C ALA A 85 13.25 5.20 9.51
N GLY A 86 12.25 4.58 10.14
CA GLY A 86 10.85 5.03 10.11
C GLY A 86 9.85 3.90 9.85
N GLN A 87 8.92 4.06 8.90
CA GLN A 87 8.03 3.00 8.44
C GLN A 87 8.45 2.56 7.03
N LYS A 88 8.32 1.27 6.73
CA LYS A 88 8.57 0.69 5.42
C LYS A 88 7.36 -0.11 4.99
N VAL A 89 6.91 0.16 3.77
CA VAL A 89 5.92 -0.67 3.09
C VAL A 89 6.63 -1.41 1.96
N THR A 90 6.47 -2.73 1.91
CA THR A 90 7.04 -3.61 0.88
C THR A 90 5.90 -4.24 0.11
N ILE A 91 5.96 -4.16 -1.23
CA ILE A 91 5.04 -4.87 -2.11
C ILE A 91 5.86 -5.89 -2.89
N ALA A 92 5.52 -7.16 -2.74
CA ALA A 92 6.20 -8.28 -3.38
C ALA A 92 5.19 -9.15 -4.12
N TRP A 93 5.62 -9.75 -5.22
CA TRP A 93 4.76 -10.53 -6.09
C TRP A 93 5.57 -11.64 -6.79
N GLN A 94 4.90 -12.73 -7.15
CA GLN A 94 5.50 -13.87 -7.87
C GLN A 94 5.16 -13.85 -9.36
#